data_AF-A0A441U2Y2-F1
#
_entry.id   AF-A0A441U2Y2-F1
#
_cell.length_a   1.000
_cell.length_b   1.000
_cell.length_c   1.000
_cell.angle_alpha   90.00
_cell.angle_beta   90.00
_cell.angle_gamma   90.00
#
_symmetry.space_group_name_H-M   'P 1'
#
loop_
_entity.id
_entity.type
_entity.pdbx_description
1 polymer ?
#
loop_
_entity_poly.entity_id
_entity_poly.type
_entity_poly.pdbx_seq_one_letter_code
_entity_poly.pdbx_strand_id
1 'polypeptide(L)'
;VLERVRDAIDRNDLPAALGYALSNSETKLEIDGFNRAVAERFGERTLLTNAARNPAGQLFDKLAEGLQPQEKERLKEAWPVMRTAQQLAAHERTAATLKQAEDLRLSQRQTPVMKQ
;
A
#
# COMPACT_ATOMS: atom_id res chain seq x y z
N VAL A 1 -11.82 7.08 3.86
CA VAL A 1 -11.40 6.60 2.52
C VAL A 1 -10.67 5.27 2.61
N LEU A 2 -9.67 5.11 3.47
CA LEU A 2 -8.93 3.85 3.62
C LEU A 2 -9.80 2.64 3.97
N GLU A 3 -10.91 2.79 4.70
CA GLU A 3 -11.86 1.69 4.90
C GLU A 3 -12.46 1.17 3.58
N ARG A 4 -12.90 2.08 2.69
CA ARG A 4 -13.41 1.70 1.36
C ARG A 4 -12.34 1.06 0.49
N VAL A 5 -11.10 1.54 0.59
CA VAL A 5 -9.94 0.93 -0.08
C VAL A 5 -9.71 -0.49 0.44
N ARG A 6 -9.69 -0.68 1.76
CA ARG A 6 -9.54 -1.99 2.40
C ARG A 6 -10.63 -2.95 1.94
N ASP A 7 -11.89 -2.53 2.01
CA ASP A 7 -13.02 -3.38 1.63
C ASP A 7 -12.94 -3.78 0.15
N ALA A 8 -12.42 -2.91 -0.72
CA ALA A 8 -12.16 -3.25 -2.13
C ALA A 8 -11.00 -4.26 -2.28
N ILE A 9 -9.90 -4.08 -1.55
CA ILE A 9 -8.77 -5.03 -1.52
C ILE A 9 -9.23 -6.41 -1.00
N ASP A 10 -10.03 -6.44 0.07
CA ASP A 10 -10.55 -7.68 0.65
C ASP A 10 -11.48 -8.43 -0.32
N ARG A 11 -12.21 -7.70 -1.18
CA ARG A 11 -12.99 -8.26 -2.29
C ARG A 11 -12.17 -8.59 -3.54
N ASN A 12 -10.85 -8.38 -3.50
CA ASN A 12 -9.95 -8.51 -4.65
C ASN A 12 -10.30 -7.58 -5.83
N ASP A 13 -10.90 -6.41 -5.55
CA ASP A 13 -11.27 -5.38 -6.51
C ASP A 13 -10.24 -4.22 -6.47
N LEU A 14 -9.05 -4.51 -7.01
CA LEU A 14 -7.95 -3.54 -7.06
C LEU A 14 -8.27 -2.28 -7.87
N PRO A 15 -8.99 -2.34 -9.02
CA PRO A 15 -9.40 -1.13 -9.72
C PRO A 15 -10.25 -0.20 -8.85
N ALA A 16 -11.22 -0.72 -8.08
CA ALA A 16 -12.00 0.12 -7.17
C ALA A 16 -11.15 0.68 -6.03
N ALA A 17 -10.23 -0.10 -5.47
CA ALA A 17 -9.32 0.35 -4.42
C ALA A 17 -8.48 1.57 -4.88
N LEU A 18 -7.88 1.48 -6.08
CA LEU A 18 -7.14 2.59 -6.69
C LEU A 18 -8.07 3.76 -7.02
N GLY A 19 -9.26 3.50 -7.53
CA GLY A 19 -10.26 4.53 -7.82
C GLY A 19 -10.65 5.35 -6.59
N TYR A 20 -10.87 4.71 -5.44
CA TYR A 20 -11.15 5.42 -4.19
C TYR A 20 -9.97 6.26 -3.72
N ALA A 21 -8.75 5.73 -3.77
CA ALA A 21 -7.55 6.43 -3.33
C ALA A 21 -7.19 7.63 -4.23
N LEU A 22 -7.41 7.51 -5.54
CA LEU A 22 -7.06 8.53 -6.53
C LEU A 22 -8.18 9.54 -6.82
N SER A 23 -9.37 9.33 -6.23
CA SER A 23 -10.55 10.18 -6.48
C SER A 23 -10.36 11.66 -6.09
N ASN A 24 -9.42 11.95 -5.19
CA ASN A 24 -9.07 13.31 -4.76
C ASN A 24 -7.56 13.41 -4.52
N SER A 25 -6.91 14.44 -5.05
CA SER A 25 -5.46 14.63 -4.94
C SER A 25 -5.00 14.92 -3.51
N GLU A 26 -5.79 15.67 -2.74
CA GLU A 26 -5.50 15.96 -1.33
C GLU A 26 -5.57 14.68 -0.49
N THR A 27 -6.63 13.88 -0.66
CA THR A 27 -6.76 12.57 -0.02
C THR A 27 -5.60 11.63 -0.37
N LYS A 28 -5.16 11.64 -1.64
CA LYS A 28 -4.00 10.85 -2.06
C LYS A 28 -2.73 11.27 -1.30
N LEU A 29 -2.48 12.57 -1.18
CA LEU A 29 -1.35 13.10 -0.43
C LEU A 29 -1.40 12.72 1.06
N GLU A 30 -2.58 12.77 1.69
CA GLU A 30 -2.76 12.34 3.07
C GLU A 30 -2.44 10.85 3.25
N ILE A 31 -2.94 10.00 2.34
CA ILE A 31 -2.69 8.57 2.36
C ILE A 31 -1.19 8.27 2.19
N ASP A 32 -0.51 9.00 1.30
CA ASP A 32 0.92 8.85 1.08
C ASP A 32 1.75 9.31 2.27
N GLY A 33 1.37 10.43 2.88
CA GLY A 33 1.98 10.91 4.13
C GLY A 33 1.81 9.90 5.26
N PHE A 34 0.61 9.35 5.41
CA PHE A 34 0.33 8.30 6.39
C PHE A 34 1.15 7.04 6.13
N ASN A 35 1.16 6.53 4.89
CA ASN A 35 1.94 5.35 4.53
C ASN A 35 3.44 5.55 4.76
N ARG A 36 3.96 6.76 4.51
CA ARG A 36 5.34 7.13 4.80
C ARG A 36 5.63 7.05 6.30
N ALA A 37 4.79 7.63 7.15
CA ALA A 37 4.97 7.56 8.61
C ALA A 37 4.93 6.11 9.12
N VAL A 38 4.04 5.28 8.55
CA VAL A 38 4.00 3.83 8.84
C VAL A 38 5.30 3.14 8.41
N ALA A 39 5.80 3.45 7.21
CA ALA A 39 7.04 2.88 6.70
C ALA A 39 8.27 3.31 7.52
N GLU A 40 8.33 4.56 7.97
CA GLU A 40 9.39 5.07 8.84
C GLU A 40 9.39 4.36 10.20
N ARG A 41 8.21 4.11 10.76
CA ARG A 41 8.09 3.46 12.08
C ARG A 41 8.29 1.95 12.03
N PHE A 42 7.78 1.28 11.01
CA PHE A 42 7.69 -0.19 10.98
C PHE A 42 8.45 -0.84 9.82
N GLY A 43 8.90 -0.07 8.83
CA GLY A 43 9.51 -0.55 7.58
C GLY A 43 8.50 -0.63 6.42
N GLU A 44 8.99 -0.40 5.19
CA GLU A 44 8.16 -0.21 3.97
C GLU A 44 7.16 -1.33 3.62
N ARG A 45 7.46 -2.57 3.99
CA ARG A 45 6.68 -3.76 3.58
C ARG A 45 6.40 -4.70 4.74
N THR A 46 6.70 -4.26 5.96
CA THR A 46 6.59 -5.10 7.15
C THR A 46 5.15 -5.57 7.38
N LEU A 47 4.17 -4.68 7.16
CA LEU A 47 2.75 -4.99 7.28
C LEU A 47 2.19 -5.73 6.07
N LEU A 48 2.98 -6.04 5.03
CA LEU A 48 2.53 -6.88 3.91
C LEU A 48 2.71 -8.37 4.19
N THR A 49 3.55 -8.73 5.17
CA THR A 49 3.84 -10.12 5.50
C THR A 49 2.59 -10.86 6.01
N ASN A 50 2.56 -12.18 5.85
CA ASN A 50 1.47 -13.00 6.39
C ASN A 50 1.37 -12.90 7.92
N ALA A 51 2.51 -12.78 8.61
CA ALA A 51 2.57 -12.62 10.06
C ALA A 51 1.91 -11.31 10.54
N ALA A 52 1.84 -10.28 9.69
CA ALA A 52 1.19 -9.02 10.00
C ALA A 52 -0.31 -8.99 9.66
N ARG A 53 -0.92 -10.12 9.25
CA ARG A 53 -2.33 -10.14 8.82
C ARG A 53 -3.28 -9.73 9.94
N ASN A 54 -2.93 -10.11 11.16
CA ASN A 54 -3.65 -9.75 12.38
C ASN A 54 -2.70 -8.99 13.32
N PRO A 55 -3.20 -8.09 14.18
CA PRO A 55 -2.39 -7.43 15.21
C PRO A 55 -2.11 -8.36 16.39
N ALA A 56 -1.51 -9.52 16.11
CA ALA A 56 -1.24 -10.56 17.09
C ALA A 56 -0.01 -11.39 16.72
N GLY A 57 0.52 -12.11 17.70
CA GLY A 57 1.68 -12.98 17.54
C GLY A 57 3.01 -12.24 17.51
N GLN A 58 4.08 -12.99 17.24
CA GLN A 58 5.46 -12.55 17.47
C GLN A 58 5.84 -11.25 16.75
N LEU A 59 5.38 -11.06 15.50
CA LEU A 59 5.68 -9.84 14.76
C LEU A 59 5.02 -8.62 15.43
N PHE A 60 3.74 -8.74 15.80
CA PHE A 60 3.02 -7.67 16.48
C PHE A 60 3.66 -7.38 17.85
N ASP A 61 3.96 -8.40 18.63
CA ASP A 61 4.57 -8.23 19.95
C ASP A 61 5.91 -7.52 19.88
N LYS A 62 6.74 -7.85 18.87
CA LYS A 62 8.01 -7.16 18.61
C LYS A 62 7.80 -5.70 18.21
N LEU A 63 6.83 -5.41 17.35
CA LEU A 63 6.57 -4.02 16.90
C LEU A 63 5.86 -3.17 17.97
N ALA A 64 5.24 -3.81 18.95
CA ALA A 64 4.62 -3.18 20.12
C ALA A 64 5.54 -3.14 21.34
N GLU A 65 6.79 -3.61 21.23
CA GLU A 65 7.72 -3.66 22.34
C GLU A 65 7.97 -2.27 22.92
N GLY A 66 7.92 -2.14 24.24
CA GLY A 66 8.07 -0.87 24.95
C GLY A 66 6.85 0.06 24.95
N LEU A 67 5.76 -0.27 24.25
CA LEU A 67 4.51 0.47 24.33
C LEU A 67 3.78 0.23 25.65
N GLN A 68 3.14 1.26 26.19
CA GLN A 68 2.22 1.10 27.30
C GLN A 68 0.99 0.29 26.86
N PRO A 69 0.28 -0.39 27.78
CA PRO A 69 -0.89 -1.20 27.43
C PRO A 69 -1.93 -0.47 26.57
N GLN A 70 -2.22 0.80 26.90
CA GLN A 70 -3.18 1.63 26.16
C GLN A 70 -2.68 1.99 24.75
N GLU A 71 -1.38 2.14 24.57
CA GLU A 71 -0.77 2.37 23.25
C GLU A 71 -0.74 1.10 22.41
N LYS A 72 -0.53 -0.06 23.06
CA LYS A 72 -0.62 -1.37 22.40
C LYS A 72 -2.04 -1.62 21.90
N GLU A 73 -3.09 -1.29 22.66
CA GLU A 73 -4.47 -1.38 22.17
C GLU A 73 -4.75 -0.43 21.01
N ARG A 74 -4.32 0.84 21.10
CA ARG A 74 -4.42 1.79 19.97
C ARG A 74 -3.69 1.30 18.72
N LEU A 75 -2.53 0.65 18.89
CA LEU A 75 -1.81 0.04 17.78
C LEU A 75 -2.61 -1.11 17.15
N LYS A 76 -3.30 -1.94 17.94
CA LYS A 76 -4.19 -3.00 17.40
C LYS A 76 -5.34 -2.41 16.59
N GLU A 77 -5.97 -1.35 17.10
CA GLU A 77 -7.07 -0.66 16.43
C GLU A 77 -6.63 -0.05 15.09
N ALA A 78 -5.47 0.62 15.06
CA ALA A 78 -4.93 1.24 13.85
C ALA A 78 -4.35 0.23 12.84
N TRP A 79 -4.10 -1.01 13.27
CA TRP A 79 -3.39 -2.02 12.49
C TRP A 79 -3.96 -2.27 11.08
N PRO A 80 -5.28 -2.48 10.92
CA PRO A 80 -5.85 -2.75 9.59
C PRO A 80 -5.67 -1.55 8.65
N VAL A 81 -5.75 -0.32 9.17
CA VAL A 81 -5.61 0.91 8.38
C VAL A 81 -4.16 1.08 7.91
N MET A 82 -3.18 0.87 8.79
CA MET A 82 -1.76 0.91 8.43
C MET A 82 -1.41 -0.16 7.40
N ARG A 83 -1.93 -1.38 7.56
CA ARG A 83 -1.75 -2.47 6.58
C ARG A 83 -2.35 -2.10 5.23
N THR A 84 -3.56 -1.54 5.22
CA THR A 84 -4.24 -1.09 3.99
C THR A 84 -3.42 -0.05 3.24
N ALA A 85 -2.80 0.90 3.95
CA ALA A 85 -1.94 1.92 3.34
C ALA A 85 -0.73 1.29 2.63
N GLN A 86 -0.06 0.32 3.26
CA GLN A 86 1.06 -0.39 2.61
C GLN A 86 0.61 -1.24 1.42
N GLN A 87 -0.56 -1.90 1.53
CA GLN A 87 -1.12 -2.69 0.42
C GLN A 87 -1.43 -1.80 -0.78
N LEU A 88 -2.10 -0.68 -0.55
CA LEU A 88 -2.41 0.30 -1.58
C LEU A 88 -1.14 0.82 -2.25
N ALA A 89 -0.14 1.26 -1.48
CA ALA A 89 1.13 1.74 -2.01
C ALA A 89 1.91 0.65 -2.78
N ALA A 90 1.77 -0.63 -2.41
CA ALA A 90 2.33 -1.73 -3.18
C ALA A 90 1.60 -1.92 -4.52
N HIS A 91 0.27 -1.86 -4.52
CA HIS A 91 -0.53 -1.98 -5.75
C HIS A 91 -0.28 -0.82 -6.72
N GLU A 92 -0.19 0.41 -6.22
CA GLU A 92 0.14 1.58 -7.03
C GLU A 92 1.52 1.46 -7.69
N ARG A 93 2.54 1.00 -6.94
CA ARG A 93 3.87 0.73 -7.51
C ARG A 93 3.80 -0.31 -8.62
N THR A 94 3.08 -1.41 -8.40
CA THR A 94 2.90 -2.44 -9.43
C THR A 94 2.19 -1.89 -10.67
N ALA A 95 1.10 -1.13 -10.49
CA ALA A 95 0.38 -0.50 -11.59
C ALA A 95 1.26 0.47 -12.39
N ALA A 96 2.06 1.29 -11.70
CA ALA A 96 2.99 2.21 -12.34
C ALA A 96 4.07 1.48 -13.15
N THR A 97 4.68 0.42 -12.60
CA THR A 97 5.68 -0.38 -13.31
C THR A 97 5.10 -1.08 -14.54
N LEU A 98 3.88 -1.63 -14.44
CA LEU A 98 3.20 -2.24 -15.58
C LEU A 98 2.95 -1.22 -16.70
N LYS A 99 2.48 -0.03 -16.35
CA LYS A 99 2.27 1.06 -17.31
C LYS A 99 3.58 1.47 -18.01
N GLN A 100 4.66 1.66 -17.26
CA GLN A 100 5.97 2.00 -17.81
C GLN A 100 6.49 0.92 -18.78
N ALA A 101 6.30 -0.36 -18.45
CA ALA A 101 6.69 -1.46 -19.32
C ALA A 101 5.87 -1.49 -20.61
N GLU A 102 4.57 -1.19 -20.54
CA GLU A 102 3.71 -1.08 -21.71
C GLU A 102 4.10 0.09 -22.62
N ASP A 103 4.34 1.28 -22.04
CA ASP A 103 4.78 2.46 -22.77
C ASP A 103 6.09 2.21 -23.53
N LEU A 104 7.05 1.53 -22.89
CA LEU A 104 8.31 1.14 -23.52
C LEU A 104 8.07 0.17 -24.69
N ARG A 105 7.21 -0.84 -24.51
CA ARG A 105 6.86 -1.80 -25.56
C ARG A 105 6.20 -1.12 -26.75
N LEU A 106 5.32 -0.14 -26.52
CA LEU A 106 4.65 0.61 -27.57
C LEU A 106 5.65 1.48 -28.35
N SER A 107 6.57 2.15 -27.65
CA SER A 107 7.64 2.96 -28.25
C SER A 107 8.54 2.12 -29.17
N GLN A 108 8.99 0.94 -28.71
CA GLN A 108 9.82 0.03 -29.52
C GLN A 108 9.11 -0.47 -30.79
N ARG A 109 7.79 -0.63 -30.76
CA ARG A 109 6.99 -1.03 -31.94
C ARG A 109 6.82 0.10 -32.95
N GLN A 110 6.87 1.35 -32.49
CA GLN A 110 6.67 2.54 -33.32
C GLN A 110 7.96 3.06 -33.94
N THR A 111 9.15 2.65 -33.47
CA THR A 111 10.42 2.91 -34.16
C THR A 111 10.50 2.08 -35.46
N PRO A 112 10.46 2.70 -36.65
CA PRO A 112 10.69 1.98 -37.89
C PRO A 112 12.15 1.52 -37.90
N VAL A 113 12.39 0.23 -38.15
CA VAL A 113 13.73 -0.25 -38.50
C VAL A 113 14.07 0.37 -39.86
N MET A 114 14.75 1.52 -39.86
CA MET A 114 15.38 2.06 -41.07
C MET A 114 16.44 1.04 -41.50
N LYS A 115 16.07 0.14 -42.41
CA LYS A 115 17.03 -0.69 -43.14
C LYS A 115 17.72 0.23 -44.16
N GLN A 116 19.03 0.39 -44.01
CA GLN A 116 19.92 0.96 -45.03
C GLN A 116 20.10 -0.03 -46.19
#